data_AF-A0A7S2KV78-F1
#
_entry.id   AF-A0A7S2KV78-F1
#
_cell.length_a   1.000
_cell.length_b   1.000
_cell.length_c   1.000
_cell.angle_alpha   90.00
_cell.angle_beta   90.00
_cell.angle_gamma   90.00
#
_symmetry.space_group_name_H-M   'P 1'
#
loop_
_entity.id
_entity.type
_entity.pdbx_description
1 polymer ?
#
loop_
_entity_poly.entity_id
_entity_poly.type
_entity_poly.pdbx_seq_one_letter_code
_entity_poly.pdbx_strand_id
1 'polypeptide(L)'
;LVDAAFALALGPGAEPSDDDEIDFAAYEAFTISVREGIGRHRRDRLHKITEDHELDRRIAQAFCHDLCEMKDRFDAVDSRGKGRLTPTEMSIFLSDCGIRSTSADQNEKAKMIVSAANDDSHGGIAFVDSLSAILCIRKNARDNMRSFLRELFDRTDVDRSGCLSLQECSQMLGRLGCNPHTRAQQRHIAYLLDIADEDGSEEYDFEEFSVLFQHVLEMTERLSRRGECEMAERLDLTKQQVEEYREAFRVVDEEFTGSLKIADVRRLVDALRVPVSGDVLHEIVEEVDSDGSGVIEFSEFLQLMSLVEQRRRASKGLGESAGHIDRSSVVAAGGA
;
A
#
# COMPACT_ATOMS: atom_id res chain seq x y z
N LEU A 1 -22.08 -9.16 3.48
CA LEU A 1 -21.93 -8.99 2.00
C LEU A 1 -22.72 -10.04 1.24
N VAL A 2 -22.58 -11.33 1.56
CA VAL A 2 -23.38 -12.42 0.95
C VAL A 2 -24.88 -12.25 1.25
N ASP A 3 -25.27 -12.02 2.51
CA ASP A 3 -26.69 -11.84 2.89
C ASP A 3 -27.32 -10.57 2.30
N ALA A 4 -26.53 -9.49 2.19
CA ALA A 4 -26.97 -8.24 1.56
C ALA A 4 -27.14 -8.38 0.04
N ALA A 5 -26.28 -9.19 -0.60
CA ALA A 5 -26.39 -9.53 -2.02
C ALA A 5 -27.57 -10.48 -2.29
N PHE A 6 -27.87 -11.40 -1.37
CA PHE A 6 -29.04 -12.30 -1.43
C PHE A 6 -30.36 -11.53 -1.33
N ALA A 7 -30.45 -10.59 -0.37
CA ALA A 7 -31.63 -9.76 -0.15
C ALA A 7 -31.94 -8.80 -1.33
N LEU A 8 -30.89 -8.35 -2.06
CA LEU A 8 -31.05 -7.53 -3.26
C LEU A 8 -31.52 -8.32 -4.49
N ALA A 9 -31.23 -9.63 -4.57
CA ALA A 9 -31.51 -10.46 -5.74
C ALA A 9 -32.90 -11.09 -5.74
N LEU A 10 -33.43 -11.49 -4.58
CA LEU A 10 -34.72 -12.21 -4.49
C LEU A 10 -35.92 -11.31 -4.14
N GLY A 11 -35.68 -10.02 -3.91
CA GLY A 11 -36.69 -9.10 -3.39
C GLY A 11 -37.00 -9.34 -1.90
N PRO A 12 -37.65 -8.38 -1.22
CA PRO A 12 -37.94 -8.49 0.20
C PRO A 12 -38.95 -9.63 0.45
N GLY A 13 -38.50 -10.73 1.07
CA GLY A 13 -39.37 -11.79 1.59
C GLY A 13 -39.10 -13.23 1.12
N ALA A 14 -38.03 -13.51 0.37
CA ALA A 14 -37.66 -14.88 0.04
C ALA A 14 -36.81 -15.50 1.17
N GLU A 15 -37.38 -16.44 1.93
CA GLU A 15 -36.60 -17.28 2.83
C GLU A 15 -35.93 -18.43 2.06
N PRO A 16 -34.66 -18.75 2.33
CA PRO A 16 -33.99 -19.86 1.67
C PRO A 16 -34.56 -21.19 2.18
N SER A 17 -35.01 -22.04 1.25
CA SER A 17 -35.37 -23.42 1.57
C SER A 17 -34.11 -24.30 1.50
N ASP A 18 -33.89 -25.14 2.52
CA ASP A 18 -32.65 -25.90 2.72
C ASP A 18 -32.39 -27.01 1.66
N ASP A 19 -33.29 -27.22 0.70
CA ASP A 19 -33.22 -28.32 -0.29
C ASP A 19 -32.97 -27.85 -1.75
N ASP A 20 -32.77 -26.54 -2.00
CA ASP A 20 -32.55 -26.04 -3.35
C ASP A 20 -31.05 -26.04 -3.72
N GLU A 21 -30.57 -27.17 -4.27
CA GLU A 21 -29.34 -27.17 -5.08
C GLU A 21 -29.52 -26.17 -6.24
N ILE A 22 -28.88 -25.01 -6.12
CA ILE A 22 -28.88 -23.98 -7.16
C ILE A 22 -28.19 -24.58 -8.40
N ASP A 23 -28.94 -24.78 -9.48
CA ASP A 23 -28.35 -25.26 -10.72
C ASP A 23 -27.30 -24.27 -11.26
N PHE A 24 -26.39 -24.75 -12.11
CA PHE A 24 -25.29 -23.93 -12.62
C PHE A 24 -25.77 -22.67 -13.38
N ALA A 25 -26.91 -22.73 -14.07
CA ALA A 25 -27.47 -21.59 -14.79
C ALA A 25 -28.10 -20.57 -13.83
N ALA A 26 -28.72 -21.03 -12.73
CA ALA A 26 -29.22 -20.19 -11.66
C ALA A 26 -28.06 -19.52 -10.89
N TYR A 27 -26.95 -20.24 -10.67
CA TYR A 27 -25.73 -19.67 -10.10
C TYR A 27 -25.09 -18.65 -11.04
N GLU A 28 -25.01 -18.95 -12.34
CA GLU A 28 -24.48 -18.04 -13.35
C GLU A 28 -25.32 -16.75 -13.45
N ALA A 29 -26.65 -16.87 -13.54
CA ALA A 29 -27.57 -15.74 -13.50
C ALA A 29 -27.48 -14.93 -12.19
N PHE A 30 -27.30 -15.60 -11.05
CA PHE A 30 -27.06 -14.94 -9.76
C PHE A 30 -25.74 -14.17 -9.76
N THR A 31 -24.64 -14.76 -10.23
CA THR A 31 -23.34 -14.07 -10.31
C THR A 31 -23.38 -12.88 -11.25
N ILE A 32 -24.09 -12.97 -12.37
CA ILE A 32 -24.32 -11.84 -13.29
C ILE A 32 -25.13 -10.75 -12.57
N SER A 33 -26.25 -11.09 -11.92
CA SER A 33 -27.10 -10.14 -11.21
C SER A 33 -26.37 -9.43 -10.06
N VAL A 34 -25.55 -10.17 -9.29
CA VAL A 34 -24.70 -9.61 -8.25
C VAL A 34 -23.63 -8.69 -8.84
N ARG A 35 -22.97 -9.11 -9.93
CA ARG A 35 -21.96 -8.29 -10.62
C ARG A 35 -22.57 -7.00 -11.18
N GLU A 36 -23.75 -7.08 -11.79
CA GLU A 36 -24.51 -5.93 -12.25
C GLU A 36 -24.99 -5.03 -11.11
N GLY A 37 -25.42 -5.62 -9.99
CA GLY A 37 -25.85 -4.90 -8.80
C GLY A 37 -24.71 -4.11 -8.17
N ILE A 38 -23.53 -4.75 -8.02
CA ILE A 38 -22.29 -4.08 -7.58
C ILE A 38 -21.91 -2.98 -8.58
N GLY A 39 -22.01 -3.26 -9.89
CA GLY A 39 -21.74 -2.29 -10.95
C GLY A 39 -22.69 -1.09 -10.96
N ARG A 40 -23.99 -1.30 -10.68
CA ARG A 40 -24.99 -0.22 -10.50
C ARG A 40 -24.66 0.61 -9.28
N HIS A 41 -24.46 -0.03 -8.13
CA HIS A 41 -24.13 0.67 -6.88
C HIS A 41 -22.85 1.51 -6.99
N ARG A 42 -21.82 0.99 -7.66
CA ARG A 42 -20.58 1.72 -7.93
C ARG A 42 -20.80 2.93 -8.84
N ARG A 43 -21.62 2.80 -9.90
CA ARG A 43 -21.98 3.92 -10.78
C ARG A 43 -22.79 5.00 -10.05
N ASP A 44 -23.74 4.61 -9.22
CA ASP A 44 -24.54 5.56 -8.43
C ASP A 44 -23.66 6.32 -7.42
N ARG A 45 -22.75 5.61 -6.73
CA ARG A 45 -21.74 6.24 -5.87
C ARG A 45 -20.82 7.17 -6.64
N LEU A 46 -20.34 6.75 -7.81
CA LEU A 46 -19.47 7.56 -8.67
C LEU A 46 -20.17 8.87 -9.06
N HIS A 47 -21.42 8.77 -9.52
CA HIS A 47 -22.22 9.93 -9.91
C HIS A 47 -22.43 10.87 -8.73
N LYS A 48 -22.81 10.33 -7.57
CA LYS A 48 -22.98 11.10 -6.35
C LYS A 48 -21.70 11.84 -5.92
N ILE A 49 -20.54 11.17 -5.91
CA ILE A 49 -19.27 11.81 -5.56
C ILE A 49 -18.91 12.91 -6.56
N THR A 50 -19.19 12.67 -7.85
CA THR A 50 -18.93 13.66 -8.92
C THR A 50 -19.79 14.91 -8.73
N GLU A 51 -21.06 14.75 -8.36
CA GLU A 51 -21.98 15.86 -8.10
C GLU A 51 -21.66 16.58 -6.78
N ASP A 52 -21.50 15.83 -5.67
CA ASP A 52 -21.27 16.38 -4.33
C ASP A 52 -19.98 17.21 -4.24
N HIS A 53 -18.98 16.88 -5.06
CA HIS A 53 -17.68 17.56 -5.09
C HIS A 53 -17.44 18.40 -6.35
N GLU A 54 -18.46 18.59 -7.20
CA GLU A 54 -18.39 19.37 -8.43
C GLU A 54 -17.16 19.02 -9.30
N LEU A 55 -16.89 17.72 -9.47
CA LEU A 55 -15.69 17.26 -10.15
C LEU A 55 -15.74 17.64 -11.64
N ASP A 56 -14.69 18.31 -12.09
CA ASP A 56 -14.55 18.64 -13.49
C ASP A 56 -14.40 17.37 -14.35
N ARG A 57 -14.86 17.42 -15.60
CA ARG A 57 -14.99 16.22 -16.47
C ARG A 57 -13.68 15.45 -16.61
N ARG A 58 -12.56 16.17 -16.62
CA ARG A 58 -11.21 15.57 -16.71
C ARG A 58 -10.85 14.74 -15.48
N ILE A 59 -11.15 15.24 -14.28
CA ILE A 59 -10.87 14.54 -13.03
C ILE A 59 -11.79 13.33 -12.90
N ALA A 60 -13.08 13.53 -13.19
CA ALA A 60 -14.07 12.45 -13.17
C ALA A 60 -13.69 11.31 -14.11
N GLN A 61 -13.19 11.62 -15.31
CA GLN A 61 -12.72 10.61 -16.26
C GLN A 61 -11.43 9.93 -15.79
N ALA A 62 -10.43 10.69 -15.33
CA ALA A 62 -9.15 10.14 -14.90
C ALA A 62 -9.24 9.22 -13.66
N PHE A 63 -10.26 9.43 -12.81
CA PHE A 63 -10.52 8.58 -11.65
C PHE A 63 -11.78 7.73 -11.81
N CYS A 64 -12.41 7.63 -12.98
CA CYS A 64 -13.72 6.94 -13.10
C CYS A 64 -13.70 5.50 -12.58
N HIS A 65 -12.52 4.86 -12.60
CA HIS A 65 -12.31 3.52 -12.10
C HIS A 65 -11.97 3.42 -10.60
N ASP A 66 -11.42 4.47 -10.02
CA ASP A 66 -10.87 4.44 -8.65
C ASP A 66 -11.52 5.47 -7.71
N LEU A 67 -12.39 6.35 -8.20
CA LEU A 67 -12.90 7.51 -7.48
C LEU A 67 -13.61 7.13 -6.17
N CYS A 68 -14.38 6.04 -6.17
CA CYS A 68 -15.01 5.54 -4.95
C CYS A 68 -13.96 5.10 -3.93
N GLU A 69 -12.92 4.39 -4.37
CA GLU A 69 -11.83 3.92 -3.50
C GLU A 69 -10.99 5.11 -2.99
N MET A 70 -10.76 6.11 -3.84
CA MET A 70 -10.10 7.37 -3.46
C MET A 70 -10.91 8.13 -2.41
N LYS A 71 -12.23 8.17 -2.53
CA LYS A 71 -13.11 8.81 -1.53
C LYS A 71 -13.07 8.05 -0.20
N ASP A 72 -13.15 6.73 -0.24
CA ASP A 72 -13.09 5.88 0.95
C ASP A 72 -11.76 6.07 1.70
N ARG A 73 -10.63 6.17 0.97
CA ARG A 73 -9.31 6.47 1.55
C ARG A 73 -9.23 7.90 2.10
N PHE A 74 -9.77 8.89 1.39
CA PHE A 74 -9.79 10.27 1.86
C PHE A 74 -10.53 10.39 3.20
N ASP A 75 -11.70 9.75 3.30
CA ASP A 75 -12.52 9.77 4.50
C ASP A 75 -11.88 9.02 5.67
N ALA A 76 -11.15 7.93 5.38
CA ALA A 76 -10.40 7.19 6.40
C ALA A 76 -9.27 8.02 7.03
N VAL A 77 -8.64 8.90 6.23
CA VAL A 77 -7.57 9.79 6.69
C VAL A 77 -8.13 11.05 7.35
N ASP A 78 -9.24 11.61 6.85
CA ASP A 78 -9.98 12.72 7.48
C ASP A 78 -10.76 12.26 8.73
N SER A 79 -10.03 11.74 9.72
CA SER A 79 -10.55 11.25 10.99
C SER A 79 -11.34 12.29 11.79
N ARG A 80 -11.25 13.58 11.43
CA ARG A 80 -11.96 14.70 12.06
C ARG A 80 -13.22 15.12 11.31
N GLY A 81 -13.49 14.54 10.13
CA GLY A 81 -14.69 14.80 9.33
C GLY A 81 -14.82 16.25 8.88
N LYS A 82 -13.69 16.94 8.62
CA LYS A 82 -13.70 18.36 8.23
C LYS A 82 -13.85 18.57 6.73
N GLY A 83 -13.81 17.50 5.94
CA GLY A 83 -13.79 17.51 4.48
C GLY A 83 -12.47 18.04 3.90
N ARG A 84 -11.42 18.14 4.71
CA ARG A 84 -10.12 18.73 4.35
C ARG A 84 -8.97 18.02 5.04
N LEU A 85 -7.91 17.73 4.30
CA LEU A 85 -6.69 17.11 4.81
C LEU A 85 -5.65 18.18 5.15
N THR A 86 -5.04 18.07 6.32
CA THR A 86 -3.78 18.76 6.64
C THR A 86 -2.64 18.27 5.74
N PRO A 87 -1.51 18.99 5.63
CA PRO A 87 -0.35 18.52 4.86
C PRO A 87 0.16 17.13 5.28
N THR A 88 0.10 16.82 6.58
CA THR A 88 0.47 15.50 7.10
C THR A 88 -0.54 14.42 6.69
N GLU A 89 -1.83 14.71 6.81
CA GLU A 89 -2.90 13.82 6.33
C GLU A 89 -2.82 13.60 4.82
N MET A 90 -2.49 14.63 4.04
CA MET A 90 -2.28 14.50 2.59
C MET A 90 -1.09 13.58 2.27
N SER A 91 -0.01 13.63 3.06
CA SER A 91 1.11 12.71 2.92
C SER A 91 0.68 11.26 3.14
N ILE A 92 -0.13 11.00 4.17
CA ILE A 92 -0.71 9.68 4.46
C ILE A 92 -1.63 9.25 3.31
N PHE A 93 -2.50 10.14 2.83
CA PHE A 93 -3.42 9.85 1.73
C PHE A 93 -2.68 9.49 0.44
N LEU A 94 -1.65 10.24 0.05
CA LEU A 94 -0.81 9.93 -1.11
C LEU A 94 -0.10 8.57 -0.94
N SER A 95 0.37 8.32 0.27
CA SER A 95 0.97 7.06 0.67
C SER A 95 0.01 5.87 0.51
N ASP A 96 -1.24 6.01 0.97
CA ASP A 96 -2.28 4.98 0.86
C ASP A 96 -2.74 4.77 -0.60
N CYS A 97 -2.53 5.78 -1.45
CA CYS A 97 -2.72 5.66 -2.90
C CYS A 97 -1.58 4.89 -3.60
N GLY A 98 -0.48 4.57 -2.91
CA GLY A 98 0.71 3.94 -3.48
C GLY A 98 1.66 4.92 -4.17
N ILE A 99 1.49 6.23 -3.93
CA ILE A 99 2.29 7.27 -4.57
C ILE A 99 3.52 7.55 -3.69
N ARG A 100 4.64 6.88 -3.98
CA ARG A 100 5.92 7.14 -3.29
C ARG A 100 6.48 8.51 -3.66
N SER A 101 7.14 9.13 -2.70
CA SER A 101 7.83 10.42 -2.83
C SER A 101 9.33 10.20 -2.67
N THR A 102 10.06 10.22 -3.79
CA THR A 102 11.54 10.32 -3.82
C THR A 102 11.98 11.72 -3.34
N SER A 103 13.21 11.89 -2.83
CA SER A 103 13.71 13.17 -2.28
C SER A 103 13.58 14.39 -3.22
N ALA A 104 13.73 14.21 -4.54
CA ALA A 104 13.49 15.27 -5.53
C ALA A 104 12.00 15.62 -5.69
N ASP A 105 11.13 14.62 -5.50
CA ASP A 105 9.68 14.70 -5.61
C ASP A 105 9.05 15.24 -4.31
N GLN A 106 9.74 15.15 -3.18
CA GLN A 106 9.34 15.76 -1.90
C GLN A 106 9.28 17.28 -1.97
N ASN A 107 10.25 17.92 -2.64
CA ASN A 107 10.29 19.38 -2.75
C ASN A 107 9.20 19.91 -3.71
N GLU A 108 8.87 19.13 -4.74
CA GLU A 108 7.83 19.46 -5.70
C GLU A 108 6.42 19.12 -5.16
N LYS A 109 6.27 18.00 -4.45
CA LYS A 109 5.07 17.68 -3.65
C LYS A 109 4.83 18.70 -2.56
N ALA A 110 5.86 19.11 -1.81
CA ALA A 110 5.73 20.17 -0.82
C ALA A 110 5.31 21.49 -1.47
N LYS A 111 5.85 21.86 -2.63
CA LYS A 111 5.40 23.04 -3.39
C LYS A 111 3.95 22.91 -3.88
N MET A 112 3.53 21.73 -4.36
CA MET A 112 2.17 21.48 -4.86
C MET A 112 1.14 21.44 -3.72
N ILE A 113 1.48 20.80 -2.60
CA ILE A 113 0.70 20.78 -1.35
C ILE A 113 0.60 22.20 -0.80
N VAL A 114 1.69 22.98 -0.82
CA VAL A 114 1.70 24.39 -0.39
C VAL A 114 0.93 25.29 -1.36
N SER A 115 1.00 25.07 -2.68
CA SER A 115 0.22 25.86 -3.64
C SER A 115 -1.28 25.54 -3.58
N ALA A 116 -1.64 24.27 -3.39
CA ALA A 116 -3.04 23.85 -3.20
C ALA A 116 -3.59 24.30 -1.84
N ALA A 117 -2.75 24.44 -0.81
CA ALA A 117 -3.12 24.98 0.49
C ALA A 117 -3.16 26.51 0.57
N ASN A 118 -2.71 27.22 -0.48
CA ASN A 118 -2.57 28.68 -0.49
C ASN A 118 -3.81 29.44 -0.98
N ASP A 119 -4.85 28.75 -1.47
CA ASP A 119 -6.15 29.40 -1.66
C ASP A 119 -7.01 29.24 -0.40
N ASP A 120 -7.18 30.38 0.26
CA ASP A 120 -8.22 30.74 1.21
C ASP A 120 -8.21 30.09 2.60
N SER A 121 -7.58 30.81 3.54
CA SER A 121 -8.07 31.09 4.90
C SER A 121 -8.37 29.93 5.87
N HIS A 122 -8.32 28.66 5.46
CA HIS A 122 -8.87 27.52 6.22
C HIS A 122 -7.93 26.30 6.39
N GLY A 123 -6.66 26.39 6.01
CA GLY A 123 -5.60 25.52 6.53
C GLY A 123 -5.73 24.02 6.24
N GLY A 124 -6.27 23.64 5.08
CA GLY A 124 -6.38 22.24 4.66
C GLY A 124 -6.82 22.06 3.20
N ILE A 125 -6.42 20.94 2.61
CA ILE A 125 -6.55 20.57 1.20
C ILE A 125 -7.88 19.84 1.00
N ALA A 126 -8.75 20.31 0.09
CA ALA A 126 -10.03 19.66 -0.17
C ALA A 126 -9.85 18.36 -0.99
N PHE A 127 -10.92 17.56 -1.09
CA PHE A 127 -10.91 16.31 -1.87
C PHE A 127 -10.55 16.55 -3.35
N VAL A 128 -11.14 17.56 -3.98
CA VAL A 128 -10.88 17.93 -5.39
C VAL A 128 -9.42 18.33 -5.60
N ASP A 129 -8.87 19.12 -4.68
CA ASP A 129 -7.47 19.56 -4.73
C ASP A 129 -6.52 18.38 -4.54
N SER A 130 -6.90 17.42 -3.69
CA SER A 130 -6.14 16.19 -3.46
C SER A 130 -6.08 15.34 -4.73
N LEU A 131 -7.21 15.19 -5.45
CA LEU A 131 -7.25 14.48 -6.74
C LEU A 131 -6.42 15.21 -7.81
N SER A 132 -6.49 16.54 -7.86
CA SER A 132 -5.71 17.35 -8.79
C SER A 132 -4.21 17.22 -8.55
N ALA A 133 -3.79 17.20 -7.28
CA ALA A 133 -2.42 16.95 -6.88
C ALA A 133 -1.95 15.55 -7.32
N ILE A 134 -2.78 14.52 -7.13
CA ILE A 134 -2.49 13.15 -7.58
C ILE A 134 -2.27 13.11 -9.10
N LEU A 135 -3.14 13.73 -9.90
CA LEU A 135 -2.98 13.77 -11.36
C LEU A 135 -1.67 14.45 -11.77
N CYS A 136 -1.30 15.53 -11.07
CA CYS A 136 -0.06 16.23 -11.34
C CYS A 136 1.17 15.37 -11.01
N ILE A 137 1.16 14.71 -9.85
CA ILE A 137 2.24 13.81 -9.43
C ILE A 137 2.36 12.64 -10.41
N ARG A 138 1.23 12.03 -10.79
CA ARG A 138 1.18 10.94 -11.77
C ARG A 138 1.77 11.37 -13.11
N LYS A 139 1.38 12.54 -13.61
CA LYS A 139 1.92 13.09 -14.85
C LYS A 139 3.43 13.29 -14.76
N ASN A 140 3.91 13.93 -13.70
CA ASN A 140 5.34 14.17 -13.49
C ASN A 140 6.14 12.87 -13.39
N ALA A 141 5.64 11.88 -12.64
CA ALA A 141 6.26 10.57 -12.51
C ALA A 141 6.36 9.85 -13.87
N ARG A 142 5.30 9.94 -14.69
CA ARG A 142 5.27 9.38 -16.05
C ARG A 142 6.26 10.08 -16.98
N ASP A 143 6.32 11.40 -16.93
CA ASP A 143 7.24 12.19 -17.74
C ASP A 143 8.71 11.91 -17.38
N ASN A 144 9.02 11.80 -16.08
CA ASN A 144 10.35 11.46 -15.59
C ASN A 144 10.79 10.05 -15.99
N MET A 145 9.86 9.08 -15.98
CA MET A 145 10.15 7.70 -16.37
C MET A 145 10.00 7.46 -17.88
N ARG A 146 9.54 8.45 -18.67
CA ARG A 146 9.16 8.26 -20.08
C ARG A 146 10.28 7.67 -20.94
N SER A 147 11.52 8.12 -20.73
CA SER A 147 12.69 7.61 -21.47
C SER A 147 12.98 6.15 -21.16
N PHE A 148 12.97 5.78 -19.87
CA PHE A 148 13.14 4.41 -19.41
C PHE A 148 11.99 3.51 -19.88
N LEU A 149 10.74 3.97 -19.77
CA LEU A 149 9.57 3.26 -20.27
C LEU A 149 9.67 3.03 -21.77
N ARG A 150 10.17 4.00 -22.54
CA ARG A 150 10.36 3.84 -23.98
C ARG A 150 11.37 2.74 -24.28
N GLU A 151 12.49 2.74 -23.56
CA GLU A 151 13.50 1.70 -23.73
C GLU A 151 12.97 0.30 -23.33
N LEU A 152 12.16 0.22 -22.27
CA LEU A 152 11.49 -1.02 -21.88
C LEU A 152 10.46 -1.49 -22.90
N PHE A 153 9.67 -0.57 -23.44
CA PHE A 153 8.68 -0.83 -24.48
C PHE A 153 9.37 -1.40 -25.72
N ASP A 154 10.37 -0.70 -26.26
CA ASP A 154 11.10 -1.09 -27.47
C ASP A 154 11.87 -2.41 -27.31
N ARG A 155 12.24 -2.78 -26.07
CA ARG A 155 12.91 -4.05 -25.76
C ARG A 155 11.94 -5.21 -25.58
N THR A 156 10.68 -4.91 -25.27
CA THR A 156 9.63 -5.91 -25.04
C THR A 156 8.83 -6.15 -26.32
N ASP A 157 8.63 -5.12 -27.12
CA ASP A 157 8.07 -5.17 -28.48
C ASP A 157 9.06 -5.89 -29.42
N VAL A 158 9.02 -7.23 -29.37
CA VAL A 158 9.97 -8.09 -30.11
C VAL A 158 9.66 -8.05 -31.61
N ASP A 159 8.38 -7.97 -31.94
CA ASP A 159 7.92 -7.94 -33.32
C ASP A 159 7.98 -6.54 -33.95
N ARG A 160 8.25 -5.50 -33.13
CA ARG A 160 8.33 -4.09 -33.52
C ARG A 160 7.03 -3.62 -34.16
N SER A 161 5.91 -4.14 -33.68
CA SER A 161 4.58 -3.73 -34.10
C SER A 161 4.28 -2.28 -33.70
N GLY A 162 4.99 -1.76 -32.69
CA GLY A 162 4.71 -0.45 -32.10
C GLY A 162 3.58 -0.49 -31.06
N CYS A 163 3.06 -1.68 -30.79
CA CYS A 163 2.09 -2.00 -29.75
C CYS A 163 2.62 -3.18 -28.92
N LEU A 164 2.10 -3.39 -27.72
CA LEU A 164 2.40 -4.58 -26.94
C LEU A 164 1.17 -5.48 -26.91
N SER A 165 1.36 -6.75 -27.24
CA SER A 165 0.36 -7.78 -26.99
C SER A 165 0.23 -8.09 -25.49
N LEU A 166 -0.87 -8.71 -25.07
CA LEU A 166 -1.04 -9.21 -23.69
C LEU A 166 0.12 -10.11 -23.22
N GLN A 167 0.71 -10.90 -24.13
CA GLN A 167 1.84 -11.78 -23.83
C GLN A 167 3.13 -10.98 -23.59
N GLU A 168 3.38 -9.92 -24.36
CA GLU A 168 4.52 -9.03 -24.18
C GLU A 168 4.37 -8.19 -22.91
N CYS A 169 3.17 -7.68 -22.63
CA CYS A 169 2.83 -7.06 -21.35
C CYS A 169 3.13 -7.99 -20.17
N SER A 170 2.72 -9.26 -20.24
CA SER A 170 2.98 -10.24 -19.18
C SER A 170 4.48 -10.52 -18.98
N GLN A 171 5.25 -10.62 -20.08
CA GLN A 171 6.70 -10.79 -20.01
C GLN A 171 7.40 -9.58 -19.39
N MET A 172 6.96 -8.38 -19.75
CA MET A 172 7.46 -7.14 -19.19
C MET A 172 7.19 -7.06 -17.68
N LEU A 173 5.96 -7.35 -17.25
CA LEU A 173 5.62 -7.41 -15.82
C LEU A 173 6.49 -8.42 -15.07
N GLY A 174 6.75 -9.58 -15.68
CA GLY A 174 7.67 -10.57 -15.13
C GLY A 174 9.11 -10.05 -14.96
N ARG A 175 9.62 -9.29 -15.94
CA ARG A 175 10.98 -8.71 -15.90
C ARG A 175 11.13 -7.61 -14.85
N LEU A 176 10.05 -6.90 -14.55
CA LEU A 176 10.04 -5.89 -13.49
C LEU A 176 9.88 -6.49 -12.09
N GLY A 177 9.69 -7.80 -11.99
CA GLY A 177 9.34 -8.45 -10.73
C GLY A 177 7.90 -8.20 -10.28
N CYS A 178 7.06 -7.60 -11.12
CA CYS A 178 5.64 -7.33 -10.85
C CYS A 178 4.75 -8.53 -11.23
N ASN A 179 5.28 -9.76 -11.14
CA ASN A 179 4.54 -10.95 -11.55
C ASN A 179 3.42 -11.23 -10.54
N PRO A 180 2.14 -11.31 -10.94
CA PRO A 180 1.05 -11.55 -10.00
C PRO A 180 1.10 -12.99 -9.46
N HIS A 181 1.61 -13.15 -8.24
CA HIS A 181 1.75 -14.43 -7.55
C HIS A 181 0.44 -14.91 -6.89
N THR A 182 -0.50 -14.00 -6.64
CA THR A 182 -1.79 -14.31 -6.01
C THR A 182 -2.96 -14.13 -6.98
N ARG A 183 -4.05 -14.89 -6.76
CA ARG A 183 -5.30 -14.72 -7.54
C ARG A 183 -5.86 -13.30 -7.45
N ALA A 184 -5.64 -12.61 -6.33
CA ALA A 184 -6.06 -11.23 -6.16
C ALA A 184 -5.24 -10.27 -7.04
N GLN A 185 -3.91 -10.44 -7.06
CA GLN A 185 -3.02 -9.67 -7.94
C GLN A 185 -3.36 -9.91 -9.42
N GLN A 186 -3.58 -11.17 -9.82
CA GLN A 186 -3.92 -11.51 -11.21
C GLN A 186 -5.21 -10.81 -11.67
N ARG A 187 -6.24 -10.82 -10.83
CA ARG A 187 -7.52 -10.13 -11.12
C ARG A 187 -7.35 -8.61 -11.21
N HIS A 188 -6.53 -8.03 -10.34
CA HIS A 188 -6.32 -6.58 -10.35
C HIS A 188 -5.48 -6.14 -11.56
N ILE A 189 -4.44 -6.90 -11.94
CA ILE A 189 -3.67 -6.61 -13.16
C ILE A 189 -4.55 -6.78 -14.41
N ALA A 190 -5.39 -7.82 -14.47
CA ALA A 190 -6.35 -7.97 -15.56
C ALA A 190 -7.32 -6.79 -15.66
N TYR A 191 -7.76 -6.26 -14.51
CA TYR A 191 -8.58 -5.04 -14.46
C TYR A 191 -7.80 -3.79 -14.91
N LEU A 192 -6.51 -3.67 -14.57
CA LEU A 192 -5.69 -2.54 -15.05
C LEU A 192 -5.43 -2.61 -16.56
N LEU A 193 -5.26 -3.82 -17.11
CA LEU A 193 -5.14 -4.05 -18.54
C LEU A 193 -6.41 -3.66 -19.29
N ASP A 194 -7.60 -3.95 -18.73
CA ASP A 194 -8.90 -3.55 -19.29
C ASP A 194 -9.11 -2.03 -19.25
N ILE A 195 -8.57 -1.34 -18.23
CA ILE A 195 -8.65 0.13 -18.13
C ILE A 195 -7.67 0.81 -19.09
N ALA A 196 -6.48 0.22 -19.26
CA ALA A 196 -5.43 0.82 -20.06
C ALA A 196 -5.75 0.79 -21.56
N ASP A 197 -6.51 -0.21 -22.01
CA ASP A 197 -6.99 -0.33 -23.38
C ASP A 197 -8.20 0.60 -23.60
N GLU A 198 -7.94 1.90 -23.82
CA GLU A 198 -8.99 2.90 -23.95
C GLU A 198 -9.78 2.75 -25.26
N ASP A 199 -9.11 2.23 -26.30
CA ASP A 199 -9.70 2.06 -27.63
C ASP A 199 -10.27 0.65 -27.90
N GLY A 200 -10.03 -0.29 -26.99
CA GLY A 200 -10.52 -1.67 -27.07
C GLY A 200 -9.81 -2.49 -28.15
N SER A 201 -8.58 -2.12 -28.49
CA SER A 201 -7.81 -2.77 -29.55
C SER A 201 -7.21 -4.11 -29.13
N GLU A 202 -7.22 -4.45 -27.83
CA GLU A 202 -6.52 -5.61 -27.23
C GLU A 202 -4.99 -5.58 -27.41
N GLU A 203 -4.47 -4.48 -27.95
CA GLU A 203 -3.06 -4.16 -28.12
C GLU A 203 -2.78 -2.87 -27.35
N TYR A 204 -1.60 -2.75 -26.75
CA TYR A 204 -1.29 -1.60 -25.89
C TYR A 204 -0.27 -0.70 -26.56
N ASP A 205 -0.68 0.51 -26.94
CA ASP A 205 0.26 1.51 -27.44
C ASP A 205 1.18 2.02 -26.32
N PHE A 206 2.14 2.90 -26.65
CA PHE A 206 3.05 3.41 -25.63
C PHE A 206 2.36 4.26 -24.54
N GLU A 207 1.37 5.07 -24.91
CA GLU A 207 0.69 5.93 -23.95
C GLU A 207 -0.17 5.08 -23.01
N GLU A 208 -0.87 4.07 -23.53
CA GLU A 208 -1.62 3.06 -22.76
C GLU A 208 -0.69 2.24 -21.86
N PHE A 209 0.44 1.77 -22.41
CA PHE A 209 1.49 1.10 -21.64
C PHE A 209 2.02 1.98 -20.50
N SER A 210 2.22 3.28 -20.74
CA SER A 210 2.73 4.19 -19.72
C SER A 210 1.74 4.37 -18.56
N VAL A 211 0.44 4.36 -18.85
CA VAL A 211 -0.64 4.42 -17.87
C VAL A 211 -0.73 3.09 -17.11
N LEU A 212 -0.75 1.97 -17.82
CA LEU A 212 -0.74 0.63 -17.25
C LEU A 212 0.42 0.44 -16.27
N PHE A 213 1.64 0.77 -16.71
CA PHE A 213 2.86 0.63 -15.91
C PHE A 213 2.80 1.49 -14.65
N GLN A 214 2.35 2.74 -14.78
CA GLN A 214 2.13 3.62 -13.63
C GLN A 214 1.16 3.00 -12.61
N HIS A 215 0.01 2.49 -13.08
CA HIS A 215 -0.96 1.85 -12.19
C HIS A 215 -0.45 0.56 -11.56
N VAL A 216 0.36 -0.23 -12.29
CA VAL A 216 0.99 -1.45 -11.77
C VAL A 216 2.01 -1.13 -10.69
N LEU A 217 2.85 -0.10 -10.87
CA LEU A 217 3.77 0.34 -9.82
C LEU A 217 3.03 0.81 -8.57
N GLU A 218 2.03 1.66 -8.75
CA GLU A 218 1.19 2.11 -7.64
C GLU A 218 0.45 0.95 -6.96
N MET A 219 0.00 -0.06 -7.72
CA MET A 219 -0.65 -1.26 -7.18
C MET A 219 0.34 -2.09 -6.36
N THR A 220 1.53 -2.32 -6.90
CA THR A 220 2.57 -3.09 -6.22
C THR A 220 2.91 -2.44 -4.88
N GLU A 221 3.10 -1.12 -4.87
CA GLU A 221 3.29 -0.35 -3.64
C GLU A 221 2.10 -0.45 -2.69
N ARG A 222 0.86 -0.33 -3.19
CA ARG A 222 -0.36 -0.49 -2.36
C ARG A 222 -0.46 -1.86 -1.71
N LEU A 223 -0.01 -2.91 -2.38
CA LEU A 223 -0.01 -4.26 -1.83
C LEU A 223 1.10 -4.43 -0.79
N SER A 224 2.29 -3.89 -1.03
CA SER A 224 3.35 -3.84 -0.02
C SER A 224 2.87 -3.10 1.22
N ARG A 225 2.26 -1.92 1.08
CA ARG A 225 1.63 -1.15 2.18
C ARG A 225 0.58 -1.94 2.94
N ARG A 226 -0.26 -2.71 2.25
CA ARG A 226 -1.25 -3.56 2.91
C ARG A 226 -0.58 -4.66 3.72
N GLY A 227 0.46 -5.30 3.15
CA GLY A 227 1.29 -6.26 3.88
C GLY A 227 1.95 -5.62 5.11
N GLU A 228 2.42 -4.38 5.02
CA GLU A 228 2.95 -3.62 6.16
C GLU A 228 1.88 -3.37 7.23
N CYS A 229 0.67 -2.96 6.85
CA CYS A 229 -0.45 -2.74 7.78
C CYS A 229 -0.89 -4.04 8.46
N GLU A 230 -1.04 -5.13 7.70
CA GLU A 230 -1.36 -6.46 8.24
C GLU A 230 -0.26 -6.92 9.19
N MET A 231 1.01 -6.64 8.86
CA MET A 231 2.13 -6.94 9.74
C MET A 231 2.08 -6.10 11.01
N ALA A 232 1.83 -4.80 10.90
CA ALA A 232 1.69 -3.91 12.05
C ALA A 232 0.57 -4.36 12.99
N GLU A 233 -0.58 -4.75 12.45
CA GLU A 233 -1.69 -5.31 13.23
C GLU A 233 -1.30 -6.64 13.89
N ARG A 234 -0.65 -7.55 13.16
CA ARG A 234 -0.16 -8.83 13.72
C ARG A 234 0.86 -8.65 14.84
N LEU A 235 1.59 -7.55 14.82
CA LEU A 235 2.61 -7.21 15.81
C LEU A 235 2.08 -6.27 16.91
N ASP A 236 0.77 -6.00 16.94
CA ASP A 236 0.10 -5.07 17.86
C ASP A 236 0.77 -3.68 17.91
N LEU A 237 1.27 -3.20 16.76
CA LEU A 237 1.91 -1.89 16.64
C LEU A 237 0.85 -0.80 16.42
N THR A 238 0.97 0.30 17.17
CA THR A 238 0.12 1.47 16.95
C THR A 238 0.52 2.20 15.66
N LYS A 239 -0.43 2.90 15.03
CA LYS A 239 -0.16 3.75 13.84
C LYS A 239 0.99 4.73 14.08
N GLN A 240 1.10 5.27 15.29
CA GLN A 240 2.18 6.19 15.65
C GLN A 240 3.55 5.49 15.67
N GLN A 241 3.64 4.27 16.23
CA GLN A 241 4.89 3.49 16.20
C GLN A 241 5.30 3.13 14.77
N VAL A 242 4.33 2.74 13.93
CA VAL A 242 4.59 2.44 12.51
C VAL A 242 5.15 3.67 11.79
N GLU A 243 4.60 4.86 12.02
CA GLU A 243 5.12 6.09 11.43
C GLU A 243 6.50 6.48 11.97
N GLU A 244 6.77 6.33 13.28
CA GLU A 244 8.12 6.54 13.84
C GLU A 244 9.16 5.59 13.22
N TYR A 245 8.81 4.32 13.04
CA TYR A 245 9.64 3.34 12.33
C TYR A 245 9.82 3.70 10.86
N ARG A 246 8.77 4.20 10.20
CA ARG A 246 8.81 4.63 8.81
C ARG A 246 9.70 5.86 8.62
N GLU A 247 9.65 6.82 9.54
CA GLU A 247 10.54 7.99 9.52
C GLU A 247 12.00 7.57 9.68
N ALA A 248 12.31 6.68 10.63
CA ALA A 248 13.66 6.17 10.78
C ALA A 248 14.13 5.40 9.55
N PHE A 249 13.25 4.58 8.95
CA PHE A 249 13.57 3.83 7.73
C PHE A 249 13.90 4.77 6.57
N ARG A 250 13.14 5.85 6.40
CA ARG A 250 13.38 6.89 5.39
C ARG A 250 14.69 7.65 5.58
N VAL A 251 15.16 7.82 6.82
CA VAL A 251 16.45 8.46 7.08
C VAL A 251 17.61 7.63 6.52
N VAL A 252 17.45 6.30 6.47
CA VAL A 252 18.50 5.38 6.01
C VAL A 252 18.32 5.00 4.54
N ASP A 253 17.08 4.88 4.07
CA ASP A 253 16.75 4.62 2.66
C ASP A 253 16.84 5.92 1.84
N GLU A 254 18.03 6.51 1.78
CA GLU A 254 18.30 7.77 1.06
C GLU A 254 17.98 7.66 -0.44
N GLU A 255 18.07 6.45 -1.00
CA GLU A 255 17.78 6.12 -2.40
C GLU A 255 16.30 5.75 -2.63
N PHE A 256 15.48 5.68 -1.57
CA PHE A 256 14.05 5.35 -1.61
C PHE A 256 13.76 4.03 -2.34
N THR A 257 14.63 3.05 -2.19
CA THR A 257 14.47 1.74 -2.82
C THR A 257 13.28 0.99 -2.21
N GLY A 258 12.91 1.28 -0.96
CA GLY A 258 11.89 0.53 -0.21
C GLY A 258 12.44 -0.67 0.53
N SER A 259 13.77 -0.86 0.47
CA SER A 259 14.50 -1.94 1.12
C SER A 259 15.82 -1.38 1.67
N LEU A 260 16.39 -2.01 2.70
CA LEU A 260 17.68 -1.62 3.24
C LEU A 260 18.65 -2.78 3.16
N LYS A 261 19.88 -2.53 2.71
CA LYS A 261 20.92 -3.56 2.80
C LYS A 261 21.15 -3.90 4.26
N ILE A 262 21.47 -5.17 4.55
CA ILE A 262 21.77 -5.63 5.91
C ILE A 262 22.81 -4.73 6.62
N ALA A 263 23.81 -4.23 5.88
CA ALA A 263 24.82 -3.33 6.40
C ALA A 263 24.26 -2.00 6.96
N ASP A 264 23.09 -1.58 6.49
CA ASP A 264 22.44 -0.32 6.83
C ASP A 264 21.43 -0.46 7.97
N VAL A 265 20.99 -1.68 8.26
CA VAL A 265 20.08 -2.00 9.38
C VAL A 265 20.65 -1.51 10.72
N ARG A 266 21.98 -1.57 10.90
CA ARG A 266 22.62 -1.05 12.12
C ARG A 266 22.39 0.46 12.28
N ARG A 267 22.54 1.22 11.19
CA ARG A 267 22.30 2.68 11.19
C ARG A 267 20.85 2.99 11.54
N LEU A 268 19.93 2.16 11.06
CA LEU A 268 18.50 2.30 11.34
C LEU A 268 18.14 2.08 12.82
N VAL A 269 18.64 1.00 13.42
CA VAL A 269 18.41 0.71 14.85
C VAL A 269 19.05 1.78 15.75
N ASP A 270 20.22 2.28 15.36
CA ASP A 270 20.89 3.39 16.06
C ASP A 270 20.10 4.71 15.91
N ALA A 271 19.46 4.97 14.76
CA ALA A 271 18.60 6.14 14.54
C ALA A 271 17.36 6.15 15.45
N LEU A 272 16.78 4.97 15.70
CA LEU A 272 15.71 4.76 16.68
C LEU A 272 16.20 4.78 18.13
N ARG A 273 17.52 4.91 18.35
CA ARG A 273 18.17 4.91 19.68
C ARG A 273 17.84 3.67 20.50
N VAL A 274 17.65 2.53 19.82
CA VAL A 274 17.34 1.26 20.47
C VAL A 274 18.65 0.54 20.79
N PRO A 275 19.01 0.34 22.08
CA PRO A 275 20.25 -0.31 22.43
C PRO A 275 20.14 -1.82 22.16
N VAL A 276 20.93 -2.29 21.19
CA VAL A 276 21.07 -3.69 20.77
C VAL A 276 22.54 -3.99 20.46
N SER A 277 23.03 -5.14 20.93
CA SER A 277 24.38 -5.63 20.60
C SER A 277 24.45 -6.11 19.15
N GLY A 278 25.64 -6.07 18.56
CA GLY A 278 25.86 -6.53 17.18
C GLY A 278 25.44 -7.99 16.98
N ASP A 279 25.78 -8.86 17.93
CA ASP A 279 25.48 -10.30 17.86
C ASP A 279 23.97 -10.56 17.85
N VAL A 280 23.22 -9.91 18.74
CA VAL A 280 21.74 -10.05 18.78
C VAL A 280 21.11 -9.46 17.53
N LEU A 281 21.63 -8.34 17.01
CA LEU A 281 21.12 -7.77 15.77
C LEU A 281 21.33 -8.72 14.59
N HIS A 282 22.51 -9.33 14.50
CA HIS A 282 22.84 -10.26 13.43
C HIS A 282 21.93 -11.49 13.43
N GLU A 283 21.73 -12.10 14.60
CA GLU A 283 20.82 -13.24 14.76
C GLU A 283 19.37 -12.89 14.38
N ILE A 284 18.89 -11.69 14.73
CA ILE A 284 17.54 -11.26 14.37
C ILE A 284 17.44 -10.99 12.87
N VAL A 285 18.45 -10.38 12.26
CA VAL A 285 18.47 -10.14 10.81
C VAL A 285 18.42 -11.46 10.06
N GLU A 286 19.21 -12.47 10.46
CA GLU A 286 19.17 -13.79 9.83
C GLU A 286 17.83 -14.52 10.00
N GLU A 287 17.11 -14.27 11.11
CA GLU A 287 15.78 -14.83 11.35
C GLU A 287 14.71 -14.18 10.46
N VAL A 288 14.87 -12.89 10.16
CA VAL A 288 13.90 -12.10 9.39
C VAL A 288 14.15 -12.22 7.88
N ASP A 289 15.40 -12.16 7.41
CA ASP A 289 15.81 -12.33 6.00
C ASP A 289 15.81 -13.83 5.60
N SER A 290 14.67 -14.48 5.82
CA SER A 290 14.53 -15.94 5.65
C SER A 290 14.59 -16.40 4.20
N ASP A 291 14.35 -15.50 3.25
CA ASP A 291 14.48 -15.76 1.81
C ASP A 291 15.90 -15.50 1.29
N GLY A 292 16.77 -14.93 2.13
CA GLY A 292 18.17 -14.64 1.81
C GLY A 292 18.31 -13.57 0.73
N SER A 293 17.35 -12.64 0.65
CA SER A 293 17.38 -11.53 -0.29
C SER A 293 18.59 -10.61 -0.08
N GLY A 294 19.16 -10.60 1.15
CA GLY A 294 20.29 -9.75 1.52
C GLY A 294 19.89 -8.28 1.69
N VAL A 295 18.59 -8.00 1.64
CA VAL A 295 17.96 -6.71 1.91
C VAL A 295 16.85 -6.91 2.93
N ILE A 296 16.44 -5.84 3.60
CA ILE A 296 15.36 -5.84 4.57
C ILE A 296 14.29 -4.88 4.05
N GLU A 297 13.14 -5.42 3.67
CA GLU A 297 11.97 -4.63 3.33
C GLU A 297 11.37 -3.96 4.58
N PHE A 298 10.52 -2.95 4.41
CA PHE A 298 9.91 -2.27 5.58
C PHE A 298 9.03 -3.22 6.42
N SER A 299 8.31 -4.15 5.79
CA SER A 299 7.48 -5.16 6.47
C SER A 299 8.31 -6.09 7.37
N GLU A 300 9.47 -6.51 6.88
CA GLU A 300 10.49 -7.28 7.60
C GLU A 300 11.13 -6.46 8.72
N PHE A 301 11.37 -5.18 8.47
CA PHE A 301 11.86 -4.28 9.51
C PHE A 301 10.89 -4.16 10.70
N LEU A 302 9.58 -4.14 10.46
CA LEU A 302 8.59 -4.18 11.56
C LEU A 302 8.74 -5.46 12.41
N GLN A 303 8.95 -6.61 11.76
CA GLN A 303 9.20 -7.88 12.46
C GLN A 303 10.51 -7.84 13.25
N LEU A 304 11.59 -7.31 12.65
CA LEU A 304 12.87 -7.11 13.29
C LEU A 304 12.72 -6.30 14.57
N MET A 305 12.00 -5.17 14.53
CA MET A 305 11.77 -4.33 15.71
C MET A 305 10.98 -5.05 16.80
N SER A 306 9.96 -5.84 16.43
CA SER A 306 9.22 -6.66 17.38
C SER A 306 10.12 -7.72 18.06
N LEU A 307 10.94 -8.43 17.29
CA LEU A 307 11.90 -9.41 17.81
C LEU A 307 12.95 -8.76 18.71
N VAL A 308 13.47 -7.59 18.33
CA VAL A 308 14.38 -6.79 19.16
C VAL A 308 13.74 -6.48 20.51
N GLU A 309 12.48 -6.03 20.53
CA GLU A 309 11.79 -5.76 21.79
C GLU A 309 11.57 -7.02 22.63
N GLN A 310 11.17 -8.14 22.00
CA GLN A 310 10.95 -9.41 22.69
C GLN A 310 12.23 -9.92 23.35
N ARG A 311 13.36 -9.96 22.62
CA ARG A 311 14.65 -10.41 23.16
C ARG A 311 15.17 -9.47 24.25
N ARG A 312 14.91 -8.16 24.14
CA ARG A 312 15.24 -7.18 25.20
C ARG A 312 14.38 -7.38 26.46
N ARG A 313 13.09 -7.69 26.32
CA ARG A 313 12.20 -8.04 27.45
C ARG A 313 12.65 -9.33 28.14
N ALA A 314 12.99 -10.36 27.37
CA ALA A 314 13.50 -11.63 27.91
C ALA A 314 14.82 -11.44 28.68
N SER A 315 15.73 -10.63 28.15
CA SER A 315 17.02 -10.32 28.79
C SER A 315 16.86 -9.53 30.10
N LYS A 316 15.84 -8.66 30.20
CA LYS A 316 15.52 -7.92 31.43
C LYS A 316 14.85 -8.79 32.50
N GLY A 317 13.96 -9.70 32.12
CA GLY A 317 13.28 -10.61 33.06
C GLY A 317 14.21 -11.62 33.76
N LEU A 318 15.31 -12.01 33.11
CA LEU A 318 16.33 -12.89 33.70
C LEU A 318 17.22 -12.17 34.74
N GLY A 319 17.38 -10.84 34.64
CA GLY A 319 18.20 -10.05 35.56
C GLY A 319 17.57 -9.78 36.93
N GLU A 320 16.25 -9.73 37.02
CA GLU A 320 15.54 -9.43 38.29
C GLU A 320 15.41 -10.66 39.21
N SER A 321 15.47 -11.88 38.66
CA SER A 321 15.42 -13.12 39.47
C SER A 321 16.75 -13.52 40.10
N ALA A 322 17.88 -12.99 39.59
CA ALA A 322 19.22 -13.30 40.09
C ALA A 322 19.73 -12.32 41.18
N GLY A 323 18.95 -11.28 41.51
CA GLY A 323 19.35 -10.19 42.41
C GLY A 323 19.03 -10.39 43.90
N HIS A 324 18.39 -11.50 44.30
CA HIS A 324 18.05 -11.76 45.72
C HIS A 324 18.70 -13.05 46.24
N ILE A 325 20.03 -13.06 46.33
CA ILE A 325 20.75 -13.94 47.25
C ILE A 325 21.32 -13.06 48.35
N ASP A 326 20.52 -12.81 49.39
CA ASP A 326 21.01 -12.16 50.60
C ASP A 326 21.95 -13.13 51.34
N ARG A 327 23.22 -12.71 51.42
CA ARG A 327 24.34 -13.41 52.07
C ARG A 327 24.31 -13.26 53.60
N SER A 328 23.14 -13.31 54.20
CA SER A 328 22.97 -13.19 55.66
C SER A 328 22.68 -14.55 56.32
N SER A 329 23.58 -15.52 56.20
CA SER A 329 23.54 -16.76 57.01
C SER A 329 24.89 -17.46 57.13
N VAL A 330 25.97 -16.75 57.46
CA VAL A 330 27.23 -17.39 57.89
C VAL A 330 27.88 -16.64 59.06
N VAL A 331 27.18 -16.54 60.20
CA VAL A 331 27.86 -16.42 61.52
C VAL A 331 26.89 -16.90 62.61
N ALA A 332 27.06 -18.13 63.13
CA ALA A 332 26.79 -18.54 64.52
C ALA A 332 26.64 -20.06 64.65
N ALA A 333 27.75 -20.76 64.95
CA ALA A 333 27.75 -21.98 65.76
C ALA A 333 29.20 -22.39 66.02
N GLY A 334 29.72 -22.05 67.20
CA GLY A 334 31.08 -22.44 67.61
C GLY A 334 31.44 -21.83 68.95
N GLY A 335 30.79 -22.30 70.03
CA GLY A 335 31.10 -21.86 71.38
C GLY A 335 30.14 -22.44 72.42
N ALA A 336 30.40 -23.68 72.84
CA ALA A 336 30.24 -24.20 74.20
C ALA A 336 30.91 -25.58 74.27
#